data_AF-A0A258BWY8-F1
#
_entry.id   AF-A0A258BWY8-F1
#
_cell.length_a   1.000
_cell.length_b   1.000
_cell.length_c   1.000
_cell.angle_alpha   90.00
_cell.angle_beta   90.00
_cell.angle_gamma   90.00
#
_symmetry.space_group_name_H-M   'P 1'
#
loop_
_entity.id
_entity.type
_entity.pdbx_description
1 polymer ?
#
loop_
_entity_poly.entity_id
_entity_poly.type
_entity_poly.pdbx_seq_one_letter_code
_entity_poly.pdbx_strand_id
1 'polypeptide(L)'
;MGWLTMPFTSMGGHPTAKAYLDAQFTYTHEVEGGTKGLRVLASSCPQNRTYYAATQVMTNGIGREIFAIICKVHWCPNSKTGEHFGYKDMEESMGPYEDDCPRSILDLLSPTDNEYAQAWRTRCRARLERRARKLQHGDRVRLDSPVKFANGHTGSEFIVEKRGRRLSLRDPETSLRYRITRFMDLPWQVVPVTKIHKTIFA
;
A
#
# COMPACT_ATOMS: atom_id res chain seq x y z
N MET A 1 -18.90 -11.01 2.13
CA MET A 1 -17.74 -11.95 2.17
C MET A 1 -17.12 -11.95 3.57
N GLY A 2 -17.04 -13.12 4.19
CA GLY A 2 -16.48 -13.34 5.54
C GLY A 2 -14.96 -13.46 5.52
N TRP A 3 -14.36 -13.68 6.69
CA TRP A 3 -12.95 -14.06 6.79
C TRP A 3 -12.83 -15.57 6.62
N LEU A 4 -11.85 -16.01 5.83
CA LEU A 4 -11.36 -17.38 5.88
C LEU A 4 -10.15 -17.40 6.80
N THR A 5 -10.18 -18.22 7.84
CA THR A 5 -9.07 -18.40 8.77
C THR A 5 -8.61 -19.86 8.76
N MET A 6 -7.34 -20.10 9.06
CA MET A 6 -6.77 -21.44 9.18
C MET A 6 -5.52 -21.47 10.08
N PRO A 7 -5.14 -22.64 10.61
CA PRO A 7 -3.81 -22.85 11.18
C PRO A 7 -2.74 -22.85 10.09
N PHE A 8 -1.47 -22.58 10.46
CA PHE A 8 -0.35 -22.62 9.51
C PHE A 8 -0.13 -24.01 8.88
N THR A 9 -0.51 -25.09 9.57
CA THR A 9 -0.48 -26.44 9.03
C THR A 9 -1.38 -26.62 7.82
N SER A 10 -2.50 -25.89 7.76
CA SER A 10 -3.43 -25.89 6.63
C SER A 10 -3.00 -25.00 5.47
N MET A 11 -1.89 -24.26 5.61
CA MET A 11 -1.32 -23.47 4.51
C MET A 11 -0.51 -24.32 3.52
N GLY A 12 -0.55 -25.66 3.60
CA GLY A 12 0.12 -26.54 2.62
C GLY A 12 1.65 -26.35 2.55
N GLY A 13 2.27 -25.93 3.65
CA GLY A 13 3.72 -25.67 3.71
C GLY A 13 4.18 -24.34 3.10
N HIS A 14 3.26 -23.47 2.67
CA HIS A 14 3.63 -22.15 2.14
C HIS A 14 4.21 -21.25 3.24
N PRO A 15 5.43 -20.70 3.08
CA PRO A 15 6.14 -19.99 4.16
C PRO A 15 5.61 -18.56 4.40
N THR A 16 4.81 -18.03 3.49
CA THR A 16 4.28 -16.66 3.57
C THR A 16 2.83 -16.60 3.08
N ALA A 17 2.07 -15.63 3.59
CA ALA A 17 0.73 -15.33 3.08
C ALA A 17 0.71 -15.09 1.57
N LYS A 18 1.72 -14.40 1.02
CA LYS A 18 1.85 -14.16 -0.42
C LYS A 18 1.95 -15.49 -1.19
N ALA A 19 2.87 -16.36 -0.80
CA ALA A 19 3.08 -17.64 -1.49
C ALA A 19 1.82 -18.52 -1.46
N TYR A 20 1.11 -18.53 -0.33
CA TYR A 20 -0.15 -19.23 -0.21
C TYR A 20 -1.22 -18.65 -1.15
N LEU A 21 -1.41 -17.32 -1.13
CA LEU A 21 -2.43 -16.67 -1.96
C LEU A 21 -2.10 -16.74 -3.46
N ASP A 22 -0.82 -16.71 -3.84
CA ASP A 22 -0.38 -16.94 -5.22
C ASP A 22 -0.85 -18.31 -5.72
N ALA A 23 -0.70 -19.34 -4.88
CA ALA A 23 -1.14 -20.70 -5.19
C ALA A 23 -2.68 -20.79 -5.20
N GLN A 24 -3.37 -20.19 -4.23
CA GLN A 24 -4.84 -20.23 -4.18
C GLN A 24 -5.51 -19.53 -5.36
N PHE A 25 -4.94 -18.42 -5.86
CA PHE A 25 -5.48 -17.70 -7.01
C PHE A 25 -4.86 -18.14 -8.35
N THR A 26 -4.06 -19.21 -8.36
CA THR A 26 -3.56 -19.85 -9.56
C THR A 26 -4.10 -21.27 -9.65
N TYR A 27 -5.23 -21.43 -10.33
CA TYR A 27 -5.91 -22.73 -10.45
C TYR A 27 -6.54 -22.90 -11.82
N THR A 28 -6.90 -24.14 -12.15
CA THR A 28 -7.68 -24.49 -13.34
C THR A 28 -8.69 -25.57 -12.97
N HIS A 29 -9.92 -25.39 -13.42
CA HIS A 29 -11.02 -26.34 -13.25
C HIS A 29 -11.56 -26.77 -14.61
N GLU A 30 -11.95 -28.03 -14.71
CA GLU A 30 -12.69 -28.54 -15.86
C GLU A 30 -14.15 -28.11 -15.76
N VAL A 31 -14.72 -27.67 -16.88
CA VAL A 31 -16.11 -27.26 -17.03
C VAL A 31 -16.69 -27.93 -18.27
N GLU A 32 -18.01 -28.08 -18.35
CA GLU A 32 -18.63 -28.60 -19.57
C GLU A 32 -18.24 -27.73 -20.78
N GLY A 33 -17.51 -28.32 -21.73
CA GLY A 33 -17.01 -27.61 -22.91
C GLY A 33 -15.62 -26.97 -22.77
N GLY A 34 -14.85 -27.26 -21.71
CA GLY A 34 -13.44 -26.86 -21.65
C GLY A 34 -12.82 -26.70 -20.25
N THR A 35 -11.91 -25.75 -20.10
CA THR A 35 -11.26 -25.41 -18.82
C THR A 35 -11.41 -23.93 -18.49
N LYS A 36 -11.60 -23.62 -17.21
CA LYS A 36 -11.64 -22.24 -16.71
C LYS A 36 -10.77 -22.13 -15.47
N GLY A 37 -10.06 -21.02 -15.33
CA GLY A 37 -9.16 -20.83 -14.22
C GLY A 37 -8.69 -19.41 -14.06
N LEU A 38 -7.80 -19.23 -13.10
CA LEU A 38 -7.10 -17.98 -12.83
C LEU A 38 -5.60 -18.25 -12.80
N ARG A 39 -4.82 -17.25 -13.23
CA ARG A 39 -3.36 -17.30 -13.14
C ARG A 39 -2.82 -15.98 -12.61
N VAL A 40 -2.10 -16.02 -11.50
CA VAL A 40 -1.41 -14.84 -10.96
C VAL A 40 -0.18 -14.55 -11.83
N LEU A 41 -0.11 -13.33 -12.37
CA LEU A 41 1.02 -12.86 -13.18
C LEU A 41 2.07 -12.12 -12.34
N ALA A 42 1.59 -11.29 -11.42
CA ALA A 42 2.43 -10.58 -10.47
C ALA A 42 1.65 -10.36 -9.17
N SER A 43 2.35 -10.38 -8.04
CA SER A 43 1.73 -10.18 -6.75
C SER A 43 2.67 -9.53 -5.75
N SER A 44 2.09 -8.92 -4.72
CA SER A 44 2.82 -8.26 -3.63
C SER A 44 1.99 -8.31 -2.37
N CYS A 45 2.65 -8.46 -1.21
CA CYS A 45 1.97 -8.41 0.08
C CYS A 45 2.69 -7.43 1.03
N PRO A 46 2.55 -6.11 0.83
CA PRO A 46 3.22 -5.13 1.66
C PRO A 46 2.91 -5.33 3.15
N GLN A 47 3.97 -5.45 3.95
CA GLN A 47 3.91 -5.62 5.41
C GLN A 47 3.08 -6.83 5.89
N ASN A 48 2.85 -7.85 5.05
CA ASN A 48 1.95 -8.99 5.35
C ASN A 48 0.55 -8.55 5.82
N ARG A 49 0.05 -7.42 5.32
CA ARG A 49 -1.26 -6.87 5.72
C ARG A 49 -2.29 -6.89 4.60
N THR A 50 -1.86 -6.62 3.38
CA THR A 50 -2.73 -6.63 2.21
C THR A 50 -1.98 -7.26 1.07
N TYR A 51 -2.56 -8.30 0.49
CA TYR A 51 -2.10 -8.92 -0.74
C TYR A 51 -2.77 -8.23 -1.92
N TYR A 52 -1.99 -7.99 -2.96
CA TYR A 52 -2.43 -7.50 -4.25
C TYR A 52 -1.90 -8.45 -5.32
N ALA A 53 -2.72 -8.78 -6.32
CA ALA A 53 -2.29 -9.56 -7.46
C ALA A 53 -2.94 -9.07 -8.75
N ALA A 54 -2.16 -9.08 -9.83
CA ALA A 54 -2.67 -9.03 -11.20
C ALA A 54 -2.94 -10.47 -11.63
N THR A 55 -4.22 -10.79 -11.81
CA THR A 55 -4.69 -12.14 -12.07
C THR A 55 -5.33 -12.18 -13.45
N GLN A 56 -4.85 -13.10 -14.29
CA GLN A 56 -5.37 -13.34 -15.62
C GLN A 56 -6.45 -14.41 -15.58
N VAL A 57 -7.60 -14.13 -16.22
CA VAL A 57 -8.62 -15.13 -16.48
C VAL A 57 -8.11 -16.10 -17.54
N MET A 58 -8.14 -17.39 -17.24
CA MET A 58 -7.76 -18.46 -18.18
C MET A 58 -9.02 -19.17 -18.66
N THR A 59 -9.17 -19.34 -19.97
CA THR A 59 -10.25 -20.13 -20.58
C THR A 59 -9.68 -20.99 -21.69
N ASN A 60 -9.82 -22.31 -21.59
CA ASN A 60 -9.28 -23.29 -22.53
C ASN A 60 -7.77 -23.11 -22.77
N GLY A 61 -7.03 -22.79 -21.70
CA GLY A 61 -5.59 -22.48 -21.76
C GLY A 61 -5.23 -21.11 -22.37
N ILE A 62 -6.22 -20.34 -22.83
CA ILE A 62 -6.02 -19.01 -23.41
C ILE A 62 -6.22 -17.94 -22.34
N GLY A 63 -5.22 -17.07 -22.19
CA GLY A 63 -5.30 -15.91 -21.29
C GLY A 63 -6.22 -14.82 -21.83
N ARG A 64 -7.07 -14.29 -20.97
CA ARG A 64 -8.03 -13.21 -21.26
C ARG A 64 -7.67 -11.97 -20.44
N GLU A 65 -8.69 -11.28 -19.95
CA GLU A 65 -8.60 -10.09 -19.12
C GLU A 65 -7.79 -10.32 -17.85
N ILE A 66 -7.07 -9.26 -17.46
CA ILE A 66 -6.26 -9.22 -16.26
C ILE A 66 -6.90 -8.19 -15.32
N PHE A 67 -7.31 -8.65 -14.15
CA PHE A 67 -7.93 -7.82 -13.12
C PHE A 67 -7.16 -7.94 -11.80
N ALA A 68 -7.42 -7.03 -10.87
CA ALA A 68 -6.76 -7.05 -9.58
C ALA A 68 -7.57 -7.82 -8.52
N ILE A 69 -6.89 -8.75 -7.83
CA ILE A 69 -7.38 -9.36 -6.59
C ILE A 69 -6.68 -8.69 -5.41
N ILE A 70 -7.47 -8.29 -4.42
CA ILE A 70 -7.03 -7.68 -3.18
C ILE A 70 -7.45 -8.58 -2.03
N CYS A 71 -6.51 -8.99 -1.17
CA CYS A 71 -6.87 -9.71 0.05
C CYS A 71 -6.36 -8.97 1.29
N LYS A 72 -7.23 -8.71 2.25
CA LYS A 72 -6.79 -8.38 3.60
C LYS A 72 -6.19 -9.63 4.20
N VAL A 73 -5.01 -9.50 4.78
CA VAL A 73 -4.27 -10.59 5.39
C VAL A 73 -4.23 -10.38 6.90
N HIS A 74 -4.57 -11.44 7.61
CA HIS A 74 -4.39 -11.57 9.04
C HIS A 74 -3.29 -12.61 9.28
N TRP A 75 -2.22 -12.20 9.93
CA TRP A 75 -1.08 -13.05 10.27
C TRP A 75 -0.81 -12.96 11.76
N CYS A 76 -1.13 -14.01 12.51
CA CYS A 76 -1.05 -14.06 13.96
C CYS A 76 -0.36 -15.36 14.42
N PRO A 77 0.99 -15.38 14.49
CA PRO A 77 1.74 -16.57 14.91
C PRO A 77 1.45 -17.01 16.36
N ASN A 78 0.98 -16.10 17.21
CA ASN A 78 0.70 -16.37 18.62
C ASN A 78 -0.80 -16.53 18.89
N SER A 79 -1.56 -16.98 17.88
CA SER A 79 -3.01 -17.13 17.99
C SER A 79 -3.39 -18.19 19.02
N LYS A 80 -4.17 -17.81 20.04
CA LYS A 80 -4.62 -18.73 21.09
C LYS A 80 -5.70 -19.71 20.62
N THR A 81 -6.38 -19.40 19.53
CA THR A 81 -7.46 -20.23 18.96
C THR A 81 -6.95 -21.26 17.95
N GLY A 82 -5.65 -21.23 17.61
CA GLY A 82 -5.08 -22.05 16.54
C GLY A 82 -5.28 -21.47 15.14
N GLU A 83 -6.05 -20.39 15.00
CA GLU A 83 -6.28 -19.68 13.74
C GLU A 83 -5.16 -18.66 13.51
N HIS A 84 -4.06 -19.11 12.88
CA HIS A 84 -2.82 -18.35 12.76
C HIS A 84 -2.79 -17.44 11.52
N PHE A 85 -3.47 -17.86 10.46
CA PHE A 85 -3.56 -17.14 9.21
C PHE A 85 -5.02 -16.91 8.85
N GLY A 86 -5.31 -15.79 8.21
CA GLY A 86 -6.60 -15.60 7.58
C GLY A 86 -6.53 -14.58 6.48
N TYR A 87 -7.48 -14.66 5.57
CA TYR A 87 -7.63 -13.65 4.53
C TYR A 87 -9.08 -13.38 4.21
N LYS A 88 -9.30 -12.21 3.62
CA LYS A 88 -10.57 -11.81 3.04
C LYS A 88 -10.31 -11.20 1.68
N ASP A 89 -10.75 -11.89 0.64
CA ASP A 89 -10.57 -11.53 -0.76
C ASP A 89 -11.67 -10.58 -1.24
N MET A 90 -11.28 -9.70 -2.15
CA MET A 90 -12.09 -8.69 -2.82
C MET A 90 -11.49 -8.45 -4.21
N GLU A 91 -12.34 -8.12 -5.17
CA GLU A 91 -11.91 -7.68 -6.49
C GLU A 91 -11.83 -6.15 -6.55
N GLU A 92 -11.07 -5.58 -7.49
CA GLU A 92 -11.06 -4.14 -7.74
C GLU A 92 -12.45 -3.55 -8.05
N SER A 93 -13.33 -4.31 -8.70
CA SER A 93 -14.72 -3.91 -8.98
C SER A 93 -15.58 -3.77 -7.73
N MET A 94 -15.13 -4.29 -6.57
CA MET A 94 -15.78 -4.11 -5.28
C MET A 94 -15.36 -2.81 -4.57
N GLY A 95 -14.48 -2.01 -5.18
CA GLY A 95 -14.01 -0.74 -4.64
C GLY A 95 -13.30 -0.84 -3.28
N PRO A 96 -12.26 -1.69 -3.13
CA PRO A 96 -11.60 -1.89 -1.84
C PRO A 96 -10.97 -0.60 -1.31
N TYR A 97 -10.93 -0.47 0.03
CA TYR A 97 -10.35 0.70 0.68
C TYR A 97 -8.81 0.71 0.62
N GLU A 98 -8.20 -0.46 0.65
CA GLU A 98 -6.75 -0.63 0.58
C GLU A 98 -6.19 -0.20 -0.80
N ASP A 99 -5.33 0.81 -0.80
CA ASP A 99 -4.78 1.47 -2.00
C ASP A 99 -3.23 1.51 -2.03
N ASP A 100 -2.58 0.61 -1.30
CA ASP A 100 -1.11 0.44 -1.28
C ASP A 100 -0.60 -0.43 -2.46
N CYS A 101 -1.41 -0.62 -3.51
CA CYS A 101 -1.07 -1.49 -4.64
C CYS A 101 0.17 -0.98 -5.41
N PRO A 102 1.22 -1.81 -5.60
CA PRO A 102 2.41 -1.43 -6.34
C PRO A 102 2.16 -1.14 -7.83
N ARG A 103 3.00 -0.24 -8.38
CA ARG A 103 2.96 0.13 -9.80
C ARG A 103 3.07 -1.07 -10.75
N SER A 104 3.94 -2.02 -10.44
CA SER A 104 4.16 -3.23 -11.25
C SER A 104 2.92 -4.11 -11.41
N ILE A 105 2.00 -4.10 -10.45
CA ILE A 105 0.72 -4.83 -10.56
C ILE A 105 -0.25 -4.00 -11.38
N LEU A 106 -0.36 -2.71 -11.06
CA LEU A 106 -1.28 -1.78 -11.70
C LEU A 106 -1.06 -1.61 -13.20
N ASP A 107 0.17 -1.79 -13.68
CA ASP A 107 0.52 -1.67 -15.11
C ASP A 107 0.20 -2.94 -15.92
N LEU A 108 -0.09 -4.07 -15.27
CA LEU A 108 -0.49 -5.32 -15.93
C LEU A 108 -2.01 -5.43 -16.15
N LEU A 109 -2.79 -4.58 -15.50
CA LEU A 109 -4.25 -4.69 -15.50
C LEU A 109 -4.83 -4.28 -16.85
N SER A 110 -5.74 -5.10 -17.38
CA SER A 110 -6.46 -4.80 -18.62
C SER A 110 -7.37 -3.58 -18.43
N PRO A 111 -7.65 -2.79 -19.48
CA PRO A 111 -8.68 -1.76 -19.44
C PRO A 111 -10.02 -2.32 -18.94
N THR A 112 -10.78 -1.51 -18.23
CA THR A 112 -12.09 -1.89 -17.65
C THR A 112 -13.00 -0.68 -17.63
N ASP A 113 -14.29 -0.89 -17.86
CA ASP A 113 -15.33 0.14 -17.78
C ASP A 113 -16.00 0.21 -16.39
N ASN A 114 -15.56 -0.64 -15.44
CA ASN A 114 -16.11 -0.63 -14.10
C ASN A 114 -15.63 0.60 -13.31
N GLU A 115 -16.57 1.47 -12.92
CA GLU A 115 -16.28 2.73 -12.21
C GLU A 115 -15.53 2.52 -10.89
N TYR A 116 -15.91 1.51 -10.10
CA TYR A 116 -15.24 1.21 -8.82
C TYR A 116 -13.79 0.75 -9.02
N ALA A 117 -13.54 -0.08 -10.03
CA ALA A 117 -12.20 -0.51 -10.39
C ALA A 117 -11.33 0.67 -10.85
N GLN A 118 -11.86 1.52 -11.74
CA GLN A 118 -11.16 2.73 -12.20
C GLN A 118 -10.85 3.69 -11.03
N ALA A 119 -11.81 3.93 -10.14
CA ALA A 119 -11.63 4.77 -8.97
C ALA A 119 -10.56 4.21 -8.02
N TRP A 120 -10.56 2.89 -7.79
CA TRP A 120 -9.54 2.22 -6.99
C TRP A 120 -8.14 2.31 -7.62
N ARG A 121 -8.00 2.03 -8.92
CA ARG A 121 -6.72 2.15 -9.65
C ARG A 121 -6.16 3.57 -9.62
N THR A 122 -7.03 4.58 -9.71
CA THR A 122 -6.68 6.01 -9.64
C THR A 122 -6.17 6.37 -8.25
N ARG A 123 -6.88 5.95 -7.19
CA ARG A 123 -6.44 6.12 -5.80
C ARG A 123 -5.07 5.50 -5.54
N CYS A 124 -4.84 4.27 -6.00
CA CYS A 124 -3.55 3.61 -5.86
C CYS A 124 -2.42 4.41 -6.54
N ARG A 125 -2.64 4.90 -7.76
CA ARG A 125 -1.67 5.74 -8.48
C ARG A 125 -1.37 7.04 -7.75
N ALA A 126 -2.40 7.76 -7.31
CA ALA A 126 -2.23 8.99 -6.54
C ALA A 126 -1.44 8.76 -5.24
N ARG A 127 -1.67 7.63 -4.56
CA ARG A 127 -0.90 7.27 -3.35
C ARG A 127 0.57 6.98 -3.67
N LEU A 128 0.86 6.28 -4.77
CA LEU A 128 2.22 6.05 -5.23
C LEU A 128 2.96 7.36 -5.54
N GLU A 129 2.29 8.29 -6.23
CA GLU A 129 2.84 9.62 -6.54
C GLU A 129 3.16 10.41 -5.28
N ARG A 130 2.24 10.43 -4.30
CA ARG A 130 2.47 11.08 -3.00
C ARG A 130 3.70 10.50 -2.28
N ARG A 131 3.92 9.19 -2.36
CA ARG A 131 5.07 8.51 -1.74
C ARG A 131 6.36 8.66 -2.54
N ALA A 132 6.29 8.88 -3.84
CA ALA A 132 7.44 9.11 -4.70
C ALA A 132 8.06 10.51 -4.51
N ARG A 133 7.33 11.44 -3.88
CA ARG A 133 7.85 12.77 -3.53
C ARG A 133 9.18 12.66 -2.79
N LYS A 134 10.18 13.41 -3.27
CA LYS A 134 11.51 13.44 -2.65
C LYS A 134 11.55 14.53 -1.57
N LEU A 135 12.28 14.24 -0.51
CA LEU A 135 12.59 15.16 0.57
C LEU A 135 14.06 15.06 0.88
N GLN A 136 14.69 16.16 1.24
CA GLN A 136 16.07 16.21 1.68
C GLN A 136 16.15 16.49 3.18
N HIS A 137 17.32 16.19 3.75
CA HIS A 137 17.61 16.66 5.10
C HIS A 137 17.68 18.19 5.09
N GLY A 138 17.01 18.83 6.03
CA GLY A 138 16.95 20.29 6.16
C GLY A 138 15.76 20.96 5.46
N ASP A 139 14.99 20.24 4.64
CA ASP A 139 13.81 20.81 3.99
C ASP A 139 12.80 21.29 5.04
N ARG A 140 12.27 22.50 4.85
CA ARG A 140 11.14 22.98 5.65
C ARG A 140 9.86 22.58 4.94
N VAL A 141 9.00 21.82 5.62
CA VAL A 141 7.72 21.34 5.09
C VAL A 141 6.58 21.98 5.87
N ARG A 142 5.54 22.41 5.15
CA ARG A 142 4.27 22.86 5.72
C ARG A 142 3.19 21.85 5.36
N LEU A 143 2.56 21.28 6.38
CA LEU A 143 1.35 20.49 6.26
C LEU A 143 0.17 21.41 5.97
N ASP A 144 -0.76 20.93 5.15
CA ASP A 144 -2.00 21.67 4.85
C ASP A 144 -2.91 21.78 6.09
N SER A 145 -2.96 20.72 6.90
CA SER A 145 -3.69 20.69 8.17
C SER A 145 -2.71 20.56 9.36
N PRO A 146 -2.85 21.37 10.42
CA PRO A 146 -2.03 21.24 11.63
C PRO A 146 -2.19 19.86 12.28
N VAL A 147 -1.11 19.32 12.82
CA VAL A 147 -1.11 18.04 13.54
C VAL A 147 -0.94 18.28 15.03
N LYS A 148 -1.85 17.72 15.83
CA LYS A 148 -1.79 17.72 17.29
C LYS A 148 -1.02 16.49 17.78
N PHE A 149 -0.04 16.72 18.64
CA PHE A 149 0.78 15.68 19.25
C PHE A 149 0.36 15.40 20.70
N ALA A 150 0.81 14.26 21.23
CA ALA A 150 0.47 13.80 22.58
C ALA A 150 0.95 14.74 23.70
N ASN A 151 2.01 15.53 23.45
CA ASN A 151 2.53 16.53 24.38
C ASN A 151 1.74 17.87 24.33
N GLY A 152 0.59 17.91 23.63
CA GLY A 152 -0.23 19.11 23.47
C GLY A 152 0.21 20.06 22.36
N HIS A 153 1.41 19.88 21.80
CA HIS A 153 1.90 20.70 20.70
C HIS A 153 1.03 20.53 19.46
N THR A 154 0.70 21.64 18.80
CA THR A 154 0.01 21.65 17.50
C THR A 154 0.84 22.45 16.53
N GLY A 155 1.30 21.80 15.45
CA GLY A 155 2.16 22.44 14.46
C GLY A 155 1.78 22.06 13.04
N SER A 156 1.96 23.00 12.12
CA SER A 156 1.82 22.79 10.68
C SER A 156 3.17 22.80 9.96
N GLU A 157 4.22 23.35 10.56
CA GLU A 157 5.54 23.47 9.95
C GLU A 157 6.60 22.66 10.68
N PHE A 158 7.44 21.99 9.91
CA PHE A 158 8.52 21.18 10.44
C PHE A 158 9.74 21.23 9.51
N ILE A 159 10.92 21.02 10.10
CA ILE A 159 12.17 20.81 9.39
C ILE A 159 12.41 19.29 9.30
N VAL A 160 12.67 18.80 8.10
CA VAL A 160 12.93 17.39 7.84
C VAL A 160 14.32 17.02 8.32
N GLU A 161 14.41 16.11 9.27
CA GLU A 161 15.66 15.49 9.69
C GLU A 161 15.73 14.05 9.20
N LYS A 162 16.59 13.79 8.21
CA LYS A 162 16.92 12.43 7.79
C LYS A 162 18.18 11.92 8.47
N ARG A 163 18.14 10.67 8.95
CA ARG A 163 19.29 9.88 9.41
C ARG A 163 19.22 8.49 8.77
N GLY A 164 19.93 8.30 7.66
CA GLY A 164 19.78 7.12 6.82
C GLY A 164 18.34 6.97 6.32
N ARG A 165 17.70 5.83 6.61
CA ARG A 165 16.29 5.56 6.27
C ARG A 165 15.28 6.22 7.24
N ARG A 166 15.73 6.73 8.39
CA ARG A 166 14.85 7.28 9.42
C ARG A 166 14.54 8.75 9.11
N LEU A 167 13.26 9.09 9.12
CA LEU A 167 12.74 10.45 8.99
C LEU A 167 12.16 10.89 10.34
N SER A 168 12.63 12.03 10.83
CA SER A 168 12.05 12.77 11.95
C SER A 168 11.76 14.20 11.51
N LEU A 169 10.84 14.84 12.22
CA LEU A 169 10.42 16.21 11.96
C LEU A 169 10.82 17.05 13.16
N ARG A 170 11.60 18.10 12.97
CA ARG A 170 11.95 19.04 14.03
C ARG A 170 11.07 20.26 13.92
N ASP A 171 10.49 20.68 15.04
CA ASP A 171 9.79 21.95 15.11
C ASP A 171 10.79 23.11 14.99
N PRO A 172 10.60 24.08 14.07
CA PRO A 172 11.50 25.22 13.92
C PRO A 172 11.60 26.10 15.17
N GLU A 173 10.55 26.20 16.00
CA GLU A 173 10.51 27.08 17.17
C GLU A 173 11.05 26.39 18.42
N THR A 174 10.47 25.26 18.79
CA THR A 174 10.84 24.56 20.04
C THR A 174 12.05 23.64 19.88
N SER A 175 12.48 23.37 18.64
CA SER A 175 13.50 22.35 18.32
C SER A 175 13.17 20.92 18.80
N LEU A 176 11.94 20.67 19.26
CA LEU A 176 11.46 19.35 19.61
C LEU A 176 11.33 18.47 18.38
N ARG A 177 11.54 17.17 18.57
CA ARG A 177 11.51 16.17 17.50
C ARG A 177 10.24 15.35 17.57
N TYR A 178 9.57 15.26 16.44
CA TYR A 178 8.30 14.59 16.23
C TYR A 178 8.43 13.51 15.16
N ARG A 179 7.53 12.53 15.25
CA ARG A 179 7.33 11.51 14.23
C ARG A 179 5.86 11.52 13.84
N ILE A 180 5.60 11.74 12.55
CA ILE A 180 4.26 11.62 11.99
C ILE A 180 4.18 10.31 11.22
N THR A 181 3.29 9.41 11.65
CA THR A 181 3.03 8.15 10.96
C THR A 181 2.44 8.42 9.59
N ARG A 182 2.90 7.70 8.56
CA ARG A 182 2.47 7.90 7.16
C ARG A 182 2.60 9.36 6.68
N PHE A 183 3.62 10.08 7.15
CA PHE A 183 3.88 11.47 6.75
C PHE A 183 3.88 11.69 5.22
N MET A 184 4.43 10.74 4.46
CA MET A 184 4.44 10.82 2.99
C MET A 184 3.05 10.69 2.35
N ASP A 185 2.05 10.20 3.08
CA ASP A 185 0.66 10.11 2.60
C ASP A 185 -0.11 11.41 2.84
N LEU A 186 0.41 12.34 3.66
CA LEU A 186 -0.23 13.62 3.99
C LEU A 186 -0.01 14.68 2.91
N PRO A 187 -0.96 15.63 2.72
CA PRO A 187 -0.74 16.81 1.90
C PRO A 187 0.27 17.75 2.59
N TRP A 188 1.37 18.01 1.90
CA TRP A 188 2.42 18.91 2.37
C TRP A 188 3.16 19.53 1.20
N GLN A 189 3.73 20.70 1.45
CA GLN A 189 4.55 21.47 0.50
C GLN A 189 5.90 21.83 1.14
N VAL A 190 6.96 21.85 0.34
CA VAL A 190 8.26 22.37 0.78
C VAL A 190 8.19 23.90 0.74
N VAL A 191 8.41 24.53 1.89
CA VAL A 191 8.47 25.98 2.00
C VAL A 191 9.89 26.42 1.62
N PRO A 192 10.05 27.27 0.58
CA PRO A 192 11.35 27.81 0.25
C PRO A 192 11.85 28.65 1.43
N VAL A 193 13.01 28.29 1.97
CA VAL A 193 13.68 29.12 2.97
C VAL A 193 14.31 30.28 2.22
N THR A 194 13.75 31.48 2.36
CA THR A 194 14.41 32.72 1.91
C THR A 194 15.71 32.87 2.69
N LYS A 195 16.82 32.46 2.08
CA LYS A 195 18.16 32.81 2.57
C LYS A 195 18.31 34.31 2.35
N ILE A 196 18.06 35.11 3.39
CA ILE A 196 18.44 36.51 3.37
C ILE A 196 19.98 36.51 3.37
N HIS A 197 20.58 36.75 2.21
CA HIS A 197 21.99 37.09 2.16
C HIS A 197 22.16 38.36 2.97
N LYS A 198 22.95 38.32 4.06
CA LYS A 198 23.41 39.55 4.71
C LYS A 198 24.24 40.30 3.68
N THR A 199 23.64 41.29 3.03
CA THR A 199 24.39 42.29 2.27
C THR A 199 25.21 43.06 3.30
N ILE A 200 26.49 42.72 3.40
CA ILE A 200 27.45 43.50 4.18
C ILE A 200 27.71 44.75 3.34
N PHE A 201 27.22 45.90 3.79
CA PHE A 201 27.69 47.18 3.27
C PHE A 201 29.07 47.41 3.88
N ALA A 202 30.09 47.39 3.04
CA ALA A 202 31.47 47.75 3.37
C ALA A 202 31.64 49.27 3.32
#